data_AF-D1PQF2-F1
#
_entry.id   AF-D1PQF2-F1
#
_cell.length_a   1.000
_cell.length_b   1.000
_cell.length_c   1.000
_cell.angle_alpha   90.00
_cell.angle_beta   90.00
_cell.angle_gamma   90.00
#
_symmetry.space_group_name_H-M   'P 1'
#
loop_
_entity.id
_entity.type
_entity.pdbx_description
1 polymer ?
#
loop_
_entity_poly.entity_id
_entity_poly.type
_entity_poly.pdbx_seq_one_letter_code
_entity_poly.pdbx_strand_id
1 'polypeptide(L)'
;MAALFFWVAPRAAAADYDETLDRLGRLQDLAVSYAAEHDADPILLTLGYTRTGDYNTTMWQLTAGARDTEFESYVSQNDSDLSALQGMNTVTLPSGQAIDFGHLLASMNLVYNGIPITGSWGGDCMELAQAYYGQASDAAGYAEAMRATFNIDDDGSTSKFGDQDLRADLDSVVVGSQLTKDTDIADALRSYYDGLTDYDRAYQFISLSFGTVDTSSTGFADTIYNAVVSDSGMQLLFYMNGMWTVDGWTIDESYAPAVRGATDLLAEYLSGAVNGEKVKSETNNRLVAMGGQALADALTALGDSDAASAALAAAESGASSTVSSTSAAIEDATQTLQSHFNVKIFELLLLIVAALAVFFLIMSCALFVSHRRRH
;
A
#
# COMPACT_ATOMS: atom_id res chain seq x y z
N MET A 1 -12.91 -23.81 36.15
CA MET A 1 -13.82 -23.69 34.99
C MET A 1 -14.17 -22.22 34.88
N ALA A 2 -13.37 -21.46 34.12
CA ALA A 2 -13.54 -20.02 33.94
C ALA A 2 -13.52 -19.77 32.43
N ALA A 3 -14.66 -19.34 31.90
CA ALA A 3 -14.85 -19.05 30.49
C ALA A 3 -14.19 -17.69 30.17
N LEU A 4 -13.27 -17.68 29.21
CA LEU A 4 -12.81 -16.46 28.56
C LEU A 4 -13.89 -16.04 27.55
N PHE A 5 -14.57 -14.95 27.85
CA PHE A 5 -15.39 -14.24 26.88
C PHE A 5 -14.46 -13.46 25.95
N PHE A 6 -14.34 -13.91 24.70
CA PHE A 6 -13.83 -13.07 23.63
C PHE A 6 -14.90 -12.01 23.33
N TRP A 7 -14.56 -10.75 23.57
CA TRP A 7 -15.37 -9.63 23.12
C TRP A 7 -15.15 -9.52 21.62
N VAL A 8 -16.02 -10.16 20.83
CA VAL A 8 -16.12 -9.86 19.40
C VAL A 8 -16.69 -8.44 19.32
N ALA A 9 -15.86 -7.49 18.89
CA ALA A 9 -16.35 -6.17 18.53
C ALA A 9 -17.46 -6.35 17.49
N PRO A 10 -18.65 -5.73 17.66
CA PRO A 10 -19.69 -5.83 16.65
C PRO A 10 -19.13 -5.32 15.33
N ARG A 11 -19.15 -6.16 14.28
CA ARG A 11 -18.90 -5.71 12.90
C ARG A 11 -19.86 -4.55 12.66
N ALA A 12 -19.32 -3.35 12.44
CA ALA A 12 -20.11 -2.22 11.99
C ALA A 12 -20.86 -2.66 10.73
N ALA A 13 -22.17 -2.38 10.66
CA ALA A 13 -22.92 -2.64 9.43
C ALA A 13 -22.23 -1.91 8.28
N ALA A 14 -22.05 -2.56 7.13
CA ALA A 14 -21.50 -1.91 5.94
C ALA A 14 -22.29 -0.63 5.67
N ALA A 15 -21.59 0.50 5.60
CA ALA A 15 -22.21 1.78 5.28
C ALA A 15 -22.70 1.75 3.83
N ASP A 16 -23.77 2.50 3.55
CA ASP A 16 -24.21 2.72 2.18
C ASP A 16 -23.09 3.41 1.38
N TYR A 17 -22.94 3.04 0.11
CA TYR A 17 -21.87 3.54 -0.74
C TYR A 17 -21.94 5.05 -0.91
N ASP A 18 -23.14 5.61 -1.17
CA ASP A 18 -23.28 7.05 -1.36
C ASP A 18 -23.07 7.80 -0.05
N GLU A 19 -23.54 7.26 1.08
CA GLU A 19 -23.27 7.83 2.40
C GLU A 19 -21.77 7.86 2.73
N THR A 20 -21.04 6.81 2.34
CA THR A 20 -19.58 6.73 2.51
C THR A 20 -18.87 7.78 1.68
N LEU A 21 -19.25 7.94 0.41
CA LEU A 21 -18.65 8.96 -0.47
C LEU A 21 -19.05 10.39 -0.10
N ASP A 22 -20.24 10.61 0.43
CA ASP A 22 -20.65 11.92 0.98
C ASP A 22 -19.82 12.30 2.21
N ARG A 23 -19.50 11.33 3.08
CA ARG A 23 -18.54 11.54 4.17
C ARG A 23 -17.15 11.86 3.63
N LEU A 24 -16.69 11.13 2.61
CA LEU A 24 -15.37 11.36 2.01
C LEU A 24 -15.25 12.76 1.39
N GLY A 25 -16.30 13.22 0.69
CA GLY A 25 -16.38 14.58 0.14
C GLY A 25 -16.33 15.65 1.24
N ARG A 26 -17.12 15.49 2.32
CA ARG A 26 -17.06 16.41 3.48
C ARG A 26 -15.68 16.43 4.14
N LEU A 27 -15.02 15.28 4.26
CA LEU A 27 -13.65 15.21 4.77
C LEU A 27 -12.67 15.97 3.87
N GLN A 28 -12.83 15.83 2.55
CA GLN A 28 -12.00 16.55 1.59
C GLN A 28 -12.24 18.06 1.60
N ASP A 29 -13.49 18.52 1.78
CA ASP A 29 -13.79 19.96 1.95
C ASP A 29 -13.06 20.56 3.16
N LEU A 30 -13.02 19.81 4.28
CA LEU A 30 -12.25 20.21 5.46
C LEU A 30 -10.74 20.19 5.17
N ALA A 31 -10.24 19.20 4.44
CA ALA A 31 -8.84 19.11 4.04
C ALA A 31 -8.42 20.29 3.16
N VAL A 32 -9.24 20.67 2.18
CA VAL A 32 -9.02 21.85 1.31
C VAL A 32 -9.00 23.13 2.14
N SER A 33 -9.94 23.28 3.07
CA SER A 33 -10.01 24.45 3.95
C SER A 33 -8.77 24.56 4.85
N TYR A 34 -8.35 23.45 5.44
CA TYR A 34 -7.13 23.38 6.26
C TYR A 34 -5.86 23.64 5.43
N ALA A 35 -5.73 23.00 4.27
CA ALA A 35 -4.60 23.16 3.36
C ALA A 35 -4.37 24.61 2.92
N ALA A 36 -5.45 25.37 2.70
CA ALA A 36 -5.37 26.79 2.32
C ALA A 36 -4.67 27.68 3.36
N GLU A 37 -4.67 27.28 4.63
CA GLU A 37 -4.03 28.01 5.73
C GLU A 37 -2.67 27.42 6.14
N HIS A 38 -2.38 26.17 5.73
CA HIS A 38 -1.26 25.37 6.23
C HIS A 38 -0.25 24.90 5.15
N ASP A 39 -0.41 25.28 3.88
CA ASP A 39 0.45 24.86 2.75
C ASP A 39 0.63 23.33 2.67
N ALA A 40 -0.49 22.62 2.81
CA ALA A 40 -0.56 21.16 2.80
C ALA A 40 -1.25 20.64 1.53
N ASP A 41 -1.08 19.35 1.22
CA ASP A 41 -1.81 18.69 0.12
C ASP A 41 -3.15 18.13 0.64
N PRO A 42 -4.31 18.60 0.14
CA PRO A 42 -5.61 18.14 0.61
C PRO A 42 -5.86 16.65 0.33
N ILE A 43 -5.32 16.08 -0.75
CA ILE A 43 -5.45 14.64 -1.05
C ILE A 43 -4.73 13.81 0.02
N LEU A 44 -3.50 14.21 0.38
CA LEU A 44 -2.73 13.53 1.42
C LEU A 44 -3.37 13.65 2.80
N LEU A 45 -3.95 14.81 3.12
CA LEU A 45 -4.70 15.01 4.37
C LEU A 45 -5.93 14.09 4.42
N THR A 46 -6.72 14.05 3.34
CA THR A 46 -7.93 13.22 3.26
C THR A 46 -7.62 11.72 3.36
N LEU A 47 -6.70 11.22 2.52
CA LEU A 47 -6.34 9.79 2.52
C LEU A 47 -5.56 9.39 3.77
N GLY A 48 -4.69 10.27 4.27
CA GLY A 48 -3.97 10.05 5.52
C GLY A 48 -4.90 9.92 6.72
N TYR A 49 -5.96 10.74 6.79
CA TYR A 49 -6.92 10.74 7.90
C TYR A 49 -7.66 9.40 8.07
N THR A 50 -7.96 8.69 6.98
CA THR A 50 -8.70 7.42 7.03
C THR A 50 -7.85 6.24 7.49
N ARG A 51 -6.53 6.35 7.36
CA ARG A 51 -5.58 5.28 7.73
C ARG A 51 -5.49 5.09 9.25
N THR A 52 -5.92 3.93 9.72
CA THR A 52 -5.81 3.54 11.14
C THR A 52 -5.38 2.08 11.26
N GLY A 53 -5.04 1.64 12.48
CA GLY A 53 -4.67 0.25 12.74
C GLY A 53 -3.49 -0.21 11.88
N ASP A 54 -3.70 -1.28 11.12
CA ASP A 54 -2.69 -1.92 10.28
C ASP A 54 -2.24 -1.02 9.10
N TYR A 55 -3.05 -0.03 8.70
CA TYR A 55 -2.72 0.97 7.68
C TYR A 55 -1.92 2.19 8.20
N ASN A 56 -1.47 2.15 9.47
CA ASN A 56 -0.69 3.24 10.08
C ASN A 56 0.56 2.74 10.84
N THR A 57 1.07 1.56 10.50
CA THR A 57 2.35 1.06 11.05
C THR A 57 3.54 1.91 10.61
N THR A 58 4.74 1.64 11.13
CA THR A 58 5.98 2.31 10.71
C THR A 58 6.17 2.26 9.20
N MET A 59 5.85 1.11 8.57
CA MET A 59 5.98 0.96 7.12
C MET A 59 5.05 1.91 6.37
N TRP A 60 3.77 1.96 6.76
CA TRP A 60 2.81 2.90 6.17
C TRP A 60 3.18 4.36 6.39
N GLN A 61 3.75 4.71 7.55
CA GLN A 61 4.22 6.07 7.78
C GLN A 61 5.45 6.43 6.92
N LEU A 62 6.33 5.46 6.65
CA LEU A 62 7.49 5.64 5.78
C LEU A 62 7.11 5.84 4.32
N THR A 63 6.07 5.14 3.84
CA THR A 63 5.69 5.14 2.41
C THR A 63 4.51 6.04 2.07
N ALA A 64 3.51 6.14 2.95
CA ALA A 64 2.32 6.98 2.74
C ALA A 64 2.38 8.34 3.47
N GLY A 65 3.41 8.55 4.30
CA GLY A 65 3.55 9.71 5.17
C GLY A 65 2.86 9.54 6.52
N ALA A 66 3.24 10.37 7.49
CA ALA A 66 2.59 10.39 8.80
C ALA A 66 1.23 11.09 8.73
N ARG A 67 0.33 10.69 9.62
CA ARG A 67 -0.95 11.36 9.80
C ARG A 67 -0.78 12.72 10.46
N ASP A 68 -1.61 13.68 10.06
CA ASP A 68 -1.59 15.02 10.63
C ASP A 68 -2.56 15.12 11.82
N THR A 69 -1.99 15.16 13.03
CA THR A 69 -2.76 15.22 14.28
C THR A 69 -3.49 16.56 14.48
N GLU A 70 -2.97 17.65 13.89
CA GLU A 70 -3.63 18.95 13.96
C GLU A 70 -4.86 18.96 13.05
N PHE A 71 -4.72 18.42 11.84
CA PHE A 71 -5.84 18.21 10.92
C PHE A 71 -6.89 17.25 11.51
N GLU A 72 -6.50 16.16 12.15
CA GLU A 72 -7.45 15.27 12.83
C GLU A 72 -8.25 15.99 13.93
N SER A 73 -7.57 16.83 14.70
CA SER A 73 -8.22 17.66 15.71
C SER A 73 -9.16 18.68 15.09
N TYR A 74 -8.78 19.24 13.93
CA TYR A 74 -9.62 20.14 13.15
C TYR A 74 -10.88 19.44 12.62
N VAL A 75 -10.75 18.24 12.04
CA VAL A 75 -11.89 17.42 11.58
C VAL A 75 -12.83 17.11 12.75
N SER A 76 -12.30 16.64 13.88
CA SER A 76 -13.12 16.31 15.06
C SER A 76 -13.93 17.50 15.60
N GLN A 77 -13.40 18.72 15.49
CA GLN A 77 -14.07 19.95 15.94
C GLN A 77 -15.16 20.44 14.98
N ASN A 78 -14.98 20.22 13.68
CA ASN A 78 -15.90 20.72 12.64
C ASN A 78 -16.95 19.69 12.23
N ASP A 79 -16.60 18.41 12.20
CA ASP A 79 -17.49 17.32 11.80
C ASP A 79 -17.06 15.98 12.42
N SER A 80 -17.52 15.72 13.64
CA SER A 80 -17.15 14.51 14.39
C SER A 80 -17.70 13.22 13.79
N ASP A 81 -18.70 13.27 12.90
CA ASP A 81 -19.25 12.08 12.23
C ASP A 81 -18.22 11.45 11.27
N LEU A 82 -17.25 12.24 10.79
CA LEU A 82 -16.21 11.78 9.88
C LEU A 82 -15.24 10.79 10.51
N SER A 83 -15.25 10.58 11.84
CA SER A 83 -14.53 9.45 12.44
C SER A 83 -15.04 8.10 11.95
N ALA A 84 -16.25 8.03 11.37
CA ALA A 84 -16.76 6.81 10.75
C ALA A 84 -15.94 6.36 9.52
N LEU A 85 -15.15 7.26 8.90
CA LEU A 85 -14.24 6.90 7.82
C LEU A 85 -12.96 6.20 8.31
N GLN A 86 -12.71 6.18 9.62
CA GLN A 86 -11.54 5.53 10.20
C GLN A 86 -11.86 4.07 10.54
N GLY A 87 -11.04 3.15 10.03
CA GLY A 87 -11.24 1.71 10.26
C GLY A 87 -12.45 1.14 9.55
N MET A 88 -12.83 1.75 8.41
CA MET A 88 -13.79 1.15 7.49
C MET A 88 -13.24 -0.15 6.95
N ASN A 89 -14.12 -1.14 6.80
CA ASN A 89 -13.82 -2.41 6.15
C ASN A 89 -14.69 -2.48 4.90
N THR A 90 -15.72 -3.32 4.90
CA THR A 90 -16.56 -3.58 3.74
C THR A 90 -17.54 -2.45 3.40
N VAL A 91 -17.56 -2.05 2.13
CA VAL A 91 -18.63 -1.26 1.47
C VAL A 91 -19.19 -2.07 0.29
N THR A 92 -20.50 -1.94 0.01
CA THR A 92 -21.11 -2.56 -1.18
C THR A 92 -21.14 -1.57 -2.34
N LEU A 93 -20.44 -1.89 -3.42
CA LEU A 93 -20.36 -1.09 -4.65
C LEU A 93 -21.70 -1.05 -5.40
N PRO A 94 -21.90 -0.09 -6.33
CA PRO A 94 -23.09 -0.04 -7.19
C PRO A 94 -23.36 -1.32 -7.99
N SER A 95 -22.32 -2.08 -8.32
CA SER A 95 -22.43 -3.39 -8.99
C SER A 95 -23.02 -4.50 -8.09
N GLY A 96 -23.12 -4.25 -6.77
CA GLY A 96 -23.48 -5.23 -5.75
C GLY A 96 -22.28 -6.01 -5.18
N GLN A 97 -21.08 -5.81 -5.72
CA GLN A 97 -19.85 -6.42 -5.19
C GLN A 97 -19.42 -5.72 -3.88
N ALA A 98 -18.84 -6.47 -2.94
CA ALA A 98 -18.24 -5.90 -1.73
C ALA A 98 -16.83 -5.34 -2.04
N ILE A 99 -16.30 -4.42 -1.25
CA ILE A 99 -14.90 -3.98 -1.35
C ILE A 99 -14.38 -3.63 0.04
N ASP A 100 -13.11 -3.92 0.33
CA ASP A 100 -12.46 -3.36 1.51
C ASP A 100 -12.12 -1.89 1.20
N PHE A 101 -12.98 -1.00 1.67
CA PHE A 101 -12.88 0.41 1.37
C PHE A 101 -11.79 1.11 2.18
N GLY A 102 -11.45 0.57 3.36
CA GLY A 102 -10.30 1.03 4.14
C GLY A 102 -8.99 0.71 3.42
N HIS A 103 -8.87 -0.52 2.91
CA HIS A 103 -7.75 -0.94 2.07
C HIS A 103 -7.66 -0.07 0.82
N LEU A 104 -8.77 0.13 0.09
CA LEU A 104 -8.82 0.97 -1.11
C LEU A 104 -8.23 2.36 -0.87
N LEU A 105 -8.70 3.07 0.17
CA LEU A 105 -8.23 4.43 0.46
C LEU A 105 -6.77 4.45 0.94
N ALA A 106 -6.35 3.45 1.72
CA ALA A 106 -4.96 3.32 2.15
C ALA A 106 -4.03 3.11 0.93
N SER A 107 -4.37 2.19 0.04
CA SER A 107 -3.61 1.90 -1.19
C SER A 107 -3.62 3.09 -2.15
N MET A 108 -4.74 3.81 -2.29
CA MET A 108 -4.78 5.07 -3.06
C MET A 108 -3.80 6.12 -2.50
N ASN A 109 -3.60 6.18 -1.18
CA ASN A 109 -2.62 7.07 -0.57
C ASN A 109 -1.19 6.73 -1.04
N LEU A 110 -0.86 5.45 -1.16
CA LEU A 110 0.44 4.99 -1.64
C LEU A 110 0.61 5.25 -3.13
N VAL A 111 -0.40 4.94 -3.94
CA VAL A 111 -0.40 5.19 -5.39
C VAL A 111 -0.19 6.68 -5.67
N TYR A 112 -0.90 7.57 -4.95
CA TYR A 112 -0.72 9.02 -5.09
C TYR A 112 0.68 9.51 -4.68
N ASN A 113 1.32 8.83 -3.71
CA ASN A 113 2.73 9.06 -3.35
C ASN A 113 3.73 8.38 -4.30
N GLY A 114 3.28 7.78 -5.40
CA GLY A 114 4.15 7.12 -6.38
C GLY A 114 4.62 5.73 -5.99
N ILE A 115 3.90 5.05 -5.08
CA ILE A 115 4.21 3.70 -4.60
C ILE A 115 3.00 2.78 -4.87
N PRO A 116 2.79 2.33 -6.12
CA PRO A 116 1.54 1.70 -6.54
C PRO A 116 1.48 0.18 -6.32
N ILE A 117 2.53 -0.40 -5.73
CA ILE A 117 2.66 -1.86 -5.56
C ILE A 117 2.71 -2.20 -4.07
N THR A 118 3.62 -1.54 -3.35
CA THR A 118 3.84 -1.76 -1.92
C THR A 118 2.58 -1.42 -1.14
N GLY A 119 2.17 -2.28 -0.20
CA GLY A 119 0.97 -2.04 0.61
C GLY A 119 -0.36 -2.10 -0.16
N SER A 120 -0.32 -2.46 -1.45
CA SER A 120 -1.45 -2.85 -2.29
C SER A 120 -1.22 -4.28 -2.82
N TRP A 121 -1.51 -4.58 -4.08
CA TRP A 121 -1.48 -5.94 -4.66
C TRP A 121 -0.16 -6.69 -4.48
N GLY A 122 0.97 -5.99 -4.43
CA GLY A 122 2.26 -6.61 -4.15
C GLY A 122 2.42 -7.01 -2.67
N GLY A 123 1.87 -6.20 -1.76
CA GLY A 123 1.77 -6.50 -0.33
C GLY A 123 0.91 -7.73 -0.08
N ASP A 124 -0.25 -7.82 -0.71
CA ASP A 124 -1.14 -8.98 -0.57
C ASP A 124 -0.54 -10.25 -1.19
N CYS A 125 0.18 -10.14 -2.31
CA CYS A 125 0.97 -11.25 -2.83
C CYS A 125 2.03 -11.72 -1.81
N MET A 126 2.70 -10.79 -1.10
CA MET A 126 3.64 -11.13 -0.05
C MET A 126 2.95 -11.79 1.14
N GLU A 127 1.84 -11.24 1.64
CA GLU A 127 1.13 -11.81 2.79
C GLU A 127 0.59 -13.21 2.49
N LEU A 128 0.07 -13.41 1.28
CA LEU A 128 -0.35 -14.73 0.80
C LEU A 128 0.83 -15.70 0.74
N ALA A 129 1.98 -15.26 0.22
CA ALA A 129 3.21 -16.05 0.20
C ALA A 129 3.68 -16.44 1.61
N GLN A 130 3.63 -15.51 2.57
CA GLN A 130 3.98 -15.79 3.97
C GLN A 130 3.02 -16.78 4.63
N ALA A 131 1.71 -16.65 4.41
CA ALA A 131 0.69 -17.53 5.00
C ALA A 131 0.88 -18.99 4.57
N TYR A 132 1.38 -19.21 3.35
CA TYR A 132 1.60 -20.54 2.79
C TYR A 132 3.03 -21.05 2.91
N TYR A 133 3.97 -20.24 3.39
CA TYR A 133 5.39 -20.59 3.44
C TYR A 133 5.64 -21.98 4.06
N GLY A 134 6.42 -22.81 3.35
CA GLY A 134 6.77 -24.18 3.75
C GLY A 134 5.72 -25.24 3.41
N GLN A 135 4.58 -24.87 2.82
CA GLN A 135 3.53 -25.83 2.43
C GLN A 135 3.74 -26.45 1.04
N ALA A 136 4.64 -25.90 0.23
CA ALA A 136 5.04 -26.45 -1.07
C ALA A 136 6.54 -26.24 -1.34
N SER A 137 7.06 -26.85 -2.41
CA SER A 137 8.48 -26.79 -2.78
C SER A 137 8.77 -25.94 -4.02
N ASP A 138 7.77 -25.67 -4.84
CA ASP A 138 7.91 -24.91 -6.09
C ASP A 138 6.71 -23.97 -6.31
N ALA A 139 6.85 -23.04 -7.27
CA ALA A 139 5.85 -22.02 -7.54
C ALA A 139 4.48 -22.59 -7.90
N ALA A 140 4.44 -23.66 -8.70
CA ALA A 140 3.20 -24.30 -9.11
C ALA A 140 2.46 -24.93 -7.92
N GLY A 141 3.19 -25.61 -7.03
CA GLY A 141 2.63 -26.16 -5.80
C GLY A 141 2.11 -25.07 -4.85
N TYR A 142 2.81 -23.94 -4.74
CA TYR A 142 2.35 -22.80 -3.96
C TYR A 142 1.09 -22.16 -4.56
N ALA A 143 1.06 -21.90 -5.86
CA ALA A 143 -0.12 -21.38 -6.55
C ALA A 143 -1.34 -22.27 -6.34
N GLU A 144 -1.18 -23.59 -6.46
CA GLU A 144 -2.28 -24.54 -6.21
C GLU A 144 -2.76 -24.51 -4.75
N ALA A 145 -1.84 -24.43 -3.78
CA ALA A 145 -2.21 -24.36 -2.36
C ALA A 145 -2.95 -23.05 -2.02
N MET A 146 -2.50 -21.92 -2.59
CA MET A 146 -3.06 -20.58 -2.39
C MET A 146 -4.42 -20.38 -3.07
N ARG A 147 -4.70 -21.12 -4.16
CA ARG A 147 -5.94 -20.98 -4.94
C ARG A 147 -7.22 -21.11 -4.11
N ALA A 148 -7.16 -21.84 -3.00
CA ALA A 148 -8.30 -22.01 -2.10
C ALA A 148 -8.65 -20.75 -1.28
N THR A 149 -7.75 -19.77 -1.18
CA THR A 149 -7.95 -18.53 -0.41
C THR A 149 -7.77 -17.27 -1.24
N PHE A 150 -7.16 -17.35 -2.42
CA PHE A 150 -7.04 -16.21 -3.33
C PHE A 150 -8.38 -15.88 -4.02
N ASN A 151 -8.77 -14.60 -4.01
CA ASN A 151 -9.96 -14.08 -4.68
C ASN A 151 -11.25 -14.86 -4.33
N ILE A 152 -11.39 -15.22 -3.06
CA ILE A 152 -12.63 -15.81 -2.53
C ILE A 152 -13.46 -14.74 -1.84
N ASP A 153 -14.78 -14.90 -1.85
CA ASP A 153 -15.69 -14.12 -1.02
C ASP A 153 -15.27 -14.20 0.46
N ASP A 154 -15.54 -13.15 1.24
CA ASP A 154 -15.41 -13.21 2.70
C ASP A 154 -16.40 -14.25 3.28
N ASP A 155 -15.90 -15.47 3.45
CA ASP A 155 -16.59 -16.60 4.08
C ASP A 155 -16.29 -16.68 5.59
N GLY A 156 -15.64 -15.65 6.16
CA GLY A 156 -15.16 -15.61 7.53
C GLY A 156 -13.82 -16.32 7.75
N SER A 157 -13.21 -16.90 6.71
CA SER A 157 -11.82 -17.35 6.76
C SER A 157 -10.85 -16.17 6.69
N THR A 158 -9.65 -16.34 7.24
CA THR A 158 -8.59 -15.34 7.10
C THR A 158 -7.89 -15.56 5.75
N SER A 159 -8.48 -15.06 4.67
CA SER A 159 -7.74 -14.87 3.43
C SER A 159 -6.73 -13.72 3.60
N LYS A 160 -5.60 -13.83 2.90
CA LYS A 160 -4.57 -12.78 2.81
C LYS A 160 -4.60 -12.02 1.49
N PHE A 161 -5.48 -12.41 0.58
CA PHE A 161 -5.73 -11.73 -0.68
C PHE A 161 -7.13 -12.10 -1.18
N GLY A 162 -8.14 -11.67 -0.44
CA GLY A 162 -9.55 -11.99 -0.70
C GLY A 162 -10.09 -11.23 -1.91
N ASP A 163 -11.35 -11.49 -2.28
CA ASP A 163 -11.99 -10.83 -3.41
C ASP A 163 -12.19 -9.30 -3.20
N GLN A 164 -12.44 -8.90 -1.94
CA GLN A 164 -12.57 -7.51 -1.52
C GLN A 164 -11.25 -6.75 -1.61
N ASP A 165 -10.16 -7.36 -1.15
CA ASP A 165 -8.81 -6.77 -1.24
C ASP A 165 -8.33 -6.73 -2.69
N LEU A 166 -8.55 -7.79 -3.47
CA LEU A 166 -8.22 -7.80 -4.89
C LEU A 166 -8.91 -6.65 -5.64
N ARG A 167 -10.19 -6.39 -5.36
CA ARG A 167 -10.87 -5.21 -5.95
C ARG A 167 -10.26 -3.91 -5.44
N ALA A 168 -10.05 -3.76 -4.13
CA ALA A 168 -9.42 -2.59 -3.54
C ALA A 168 -8.07 -2.27 -4.16
N ASP A 169 -7.24 -3.28 -4.37
CA ASP A 169 -5.91 -3.15 -4.94
C ASP A 169 -5.93 -2.69 -6.39
N LEU A 170 -6.70 -3.38 -7.24
CA LEU A 170 -6.80 -3.01 -8.66
C LEU A 170 -7.40 -1.61 -8.81
N ASP A 171 -8.47 -1.32 -8.05
CA ASP A 171 -9.20 -0.06 -8.11
C ASP A 171 -8.36 1.10 -7.54
N SER A 172 -7.53 0.85 -6.53
CA SER A 172 -6.63 1.86 -5.96
C SER A 172 -5.58 2.34 -6.96
N VAL A 173 -5.01 1.44 -7.76
CA VAL A 173 -4.04 1.80 -8.81
C VAL A 173 -4.74 2.60 -9.90
N VAL A 174 -5.93 2.17 -10.33
CA VAL A 174 -6.66 2.85 -11.40
C VAL A 174 -7.08 4.26 -10.98
N VAL A 175 -7.77 4.41 -9.84
CA VAL A 175 -8.27 5.71 -9.40
C VAL A 175 -7.13 6.57 -8.83
N GLY A 176 -6.28 5.99 -7.97
CA GLY A 176 -5.19 6.70 -7.30
C GLY A 176 -4.18 7.31 -8.26
N SER A 177 -3.86 6.64 -9.39
CA SER A 177 -2.91 7.16 -10.37
C SER A 177 -3.43 8.33 -11.21
N GLN A 178 -4.74 8.55 -11.19
CA GLN A 178 -5.43 9.63 -11.90
C GLN A 178 -5.71 10.84 -11.00
N LEU A 179 -5.47 10.72 -9.69
CA LEU A 179 -5.65 11.83 -8.77
C LEU A 179 -4.61 12.93 -9.03
N THR A 180 -5.09 14.16 -8.90
CA THR A 180 -4.27 15.36 -8.79
C THR A 180 -4.66 16.07 -7.51
N LYS A 181 -3.87 17.05 -7.06
CA LYS A 181 -4.19 17.85 -5.87
C LYS A 181 -5.58 18.51 -5.90
N ASP A 182 -6.12 18.73 -7.10
CA ASP A 182 -7.38 19.43 -7.35
C ASP A 182 -8.54 18.44 -7.63
N THR A 183 -8.29 17.12 -7.59
CA THR A 183 -9.30 16.09 -7.88
C THR A 183 -10.25 15.90 -6.70
N ASP A 184 -11.55 15.90 -6.94
CA ASP A 184 -12.55 15.42 -5.97
C ASP A 184 -12.53 13.88 -5.94
N ILE A 185 -12.17 13.29 -4.80
CA ILE A 185 -11.99 11.83 -4.66
C ILE A 185 -13.34 11.12 -4.72
N ALA A 186 -14.38 11.70 -4.13
CA ALA A 186 -15.71 11.08 -4.12
C ALA A 186 -16.29 11.03 -5.54
N ASP A 187 -16.17 12.12 -6.31
CA ASP A 187 -16.62 12.16 -7.70
C ASP A 187 -15.76 11.28 -8.63
N ALA A 188 -14.46 11.17 -8.38
CA ALA A 188 -13.59 10.24 -9.09
C ALA A 188 -14.04 8.79 -8.87
N LEU A 189 -14.35 8.39 -7.63
CA LEU A 189 -14.84 7.05 -7.31
C LEU A 189 -16.24 6.80 -7.91
N ARG A 190 -17.17 7.76 -7.80
CA ARG A 190 -18.50 7.67 -8.45
C ARG A 190 -18.38 7.44 -9.94
N SER A 191 -17.53 8.23 -10.60
CA SER A 191 -17.31 8.13 -12.05
C SER A 191 -16.67 6.80 -12.43
N TYR A 192 -15.71 6.32 -11.64
CA TYR A 192 -15.02 5.06 -11.89
C TYR A 192 -15.96 3.86 -11.76
N TYR A 193 -16.81 3.82 -10.74
CA TYR A 193 -17.73 2.71 -10.51
C TYR A 193 -19.01 2.75 -11.36
N ASP A 194 -19.28 3.84 -12.09
CA ASP A 194 -20.42 3.93 -13.00
C ASP A 194 -20.25 3.01 -14.21
N GLY A 195 -20.93 1.87 -14.18
CA GLY A 195 -20.89 0.87 -15.25
C GLY A 195 -19.61 0.04 -15.33
N LEU A 196 -18.76 0.08 -14.29
CA LEU A 196 -17.50 -0.67 -14.24
C LEU A 196 -17.75 -2.19 -14.34
N THR A 197 -17.05 -2.84 -15.24
CA THR A 197 -17.00 -4.31 -15.33
C THR A 197 -15.67 -4.86 -14.82
N ASP A 198 -15.62 -6.16 -14.49
CA ASP A 198 -14.36 -6.82 -14.14
C ASP A 198 -13.33 -6.77 -15.29
N TYR A 199 -13.80 -6.78 -16.55
CA TYR A 199 -12.95 -6.56 -17.71
C TYR A 199 -12.33 -5.15 -17.68
N ASP A 200 -13.15 -4.11 -17.49
CA ASP A 200 -12.68 -2.72 -17.49
C ASP A 200 -11.69 -2.45 -16.36
N ARG A 201 -11.96 -2.99 -15.17
CA ARG A 201 -11.06 -2.96 -14.01
C ARG A 201 -9.71 -3.58 -14.33
N ALA A 202 -9.70 -4.84 -14.77
CA ALA A 202 -8.48 -5.57 -15.06
C ALA A 202 -7.71 -4.91 -16.23
N TYR A 203 -8.40 -4.48 -17.29
CA TYR A 203 -7.77 -3.83 -18.44
C TYR A 203 -7.06 -2.53 -18.04
N GLN A 204 -7.74 -1.67 -17.29
CA GLN A 204 -7.17 -0.39 -16.84
C GLN A 204 -5.98 -0.63 -15.90
N PHE A 205 -6.11 -1.54 -14.94
CA PHE A 205 -5.02 -1.91 -14.05
C PHE A 205 -3.80 -2.41 -14.83
N ILE A 206 -3.98 -3.38 -15.73
CA ILE A 206 -2.88 -3.97 -16.53
C ILE A 206 -2.20 -2.88 -17.36
N SER A 207 -2.99 -1.99 -17.97
CA SER A 207 -2.51 -0.90 -18.82
C SER A 207 -1.64 0.10 -18.05
N LEU A 208 -2.01 0.42 -16.81
CA LEU A 208 -1.27 1.36 -15.94
C LEU A 208 -0.03 0.71 -15.31
N SER A 209 -0.16 -0.53 -14.84
CA SER A 209 0.91 -1.24 -14.12
C SER A 209 1.96 -1.82 -15.06
N PHE A 210 1.56 -2.36 -16.22
CA PHE A 210 2.42 -3.16 -17.09
C PHE A 210 2.52 -2.62 -18.53
N GLY A 211 1.77 -1.58 -18.87
CA GLY A 211 1.79 -0.97 -20.21
C GLY A 211 1.13 -1.86 -21.27
N THR A 212 1.65 -1.81 -22.49
CA THR A 212 1.17 -2.67 -23.58
C THR A 212 1.75 -4.08 -23.43
N VAL A 213 0.92 -5.05 -23.07
CA VAL A 213 1.33 -6.44 -22.79
C VAL A 213 0.36 -7.46 -23.39
N ASP A 214 0.90 -8.60 -23.81
CA ASP A 214 0.10 -9.76 -24.24
C ASP A 214 -0.15 -10.67 -23.04
N THR A 215 -1.38 -10.68 -22.52
CA THR A 215 -1.74 -11.41 -21.30
C THR A 215 -1.88 -12.92 -21.52
N SER A 216 -1.95 -13.38 -22.79
CA SER A 216 -1.93 -14.81 -23.13
C SER A 216 -0.53 -15.40 -23.20
N SER A 217 0.50 -14.54 -23.23
CA SER A 217 1.89 -14.96 -23.27
C SER A 217 2.32 -15.61 -21.96
N THR A 218 3.13 -16.66 -22.05
CA THR A 218 3.78 -17.27 -20.88
C THR A 218 4.68 -16.29 -20.12
N GLY A 219 5.12 -15.21 -20.76
CA GLY A 219 5.93 -14.15 -20.13
C GLY A 219 5.12 -13.11 -19.34
N PHE A 220 3.78 -13.16 -19.35
CA PHE A 220 2.98 -12.23 -18.57
C PHE A 220 3.18 -12.42 -17.07
N ALA A 221 3.20 -13.68 -16.60
CA ALA A 221 3.49 -14.01 -15.21
C ALA A 221 4.89 -13.52 -14.77
N ASP A 222 5.90 -13.65 -15.64
CA ASP A 222 7.24 -13.10 -15.37
C ASP A 222 7.20 -11.56 -15.22
N THR A 223 6.35 -10.88 -15.99
CA THR A 223 6.20 -9.42 -15.92
C THR A 223 5.69 -8.99 -14.55
N ILE A 224 4.67 -9.68 -14.02
CA ILE A 224 4.10 -9.39 -12.71
C ILE A 224 5.10 -9.70 -11.60
N TYR A 225 5.72 -10.89 -11.64
CA TYR A 225 6.74 -11.27 -10.65
C TYR A 225 7.89 -10.28 -10.61
N ASN A 226 8.42 -9.90 -11.78
CA ASN A 226 9.52 -8.94 -11.88
C ASN A 226 9.12 -7.55 -11.38
N ALA A 227 7.88 -7.12 -11.60
CA ALA A 227 7.38 -5.85 -11.06
C ALA A 227 7.42 -5.86 -9.52
N VAL A 228 7.01 -6.96 -8.88
CA VAL A 228 7.04 -7.11 -7.42
C VAL A 228 8.48 -7.11 -6.87
N VAL A 229 9.39 -7.92 -7.43
CA VAL A 229 10.75 -8.04 -6.85
C VAL A 229 11.68 -6.87 -7.23
N SER A 230 11.36 -6.13 -8.30
CA SER A 230 12.17 -4.97 -8.72
C SER A 230 11.69 -3.65 -8.11
N ASP A 231 10.50 -3.62 -7.51
CA ASP A 231 9.96 -2.43 -6.88
C ASP A 231 10.62 -2.16 -5.53
N SER A 232 11.24 -1.00 -5.38
CA SER A 232 12.00 -0.68 -4.16
C SER A 232 11.15 -0.65 -2.89
N GLY A 233 9.87 -0.28 -2.99
CA GLY A 233 9.00 -0.28 -1.82
C GLY A 233 8.66 -1.72 -1.40
N MET A 234 8.46 -2.61 -2.36
CA MET A 234 8.34 -4.05 -2.11
C MET A 234 9.63 -4.63 -1.53
N GLN A 235 10.80 -4.24 -2.02
CA GLN A 235 12.08 -4.67 -1.44
C GLN A 235 12.20 -4.27 0.03
N LEU A 236 11.82 -3.04 0.38
CA LEU A 236 11.73 -2.60 1.77
C LEU A 236 10.74 -3.45 2.57
N LEU A 237 9.54 -3.69 2.03
CA LEU A 237 8.50 -4.46 2.69
C LEU A 237 8.94 -5.92 2.94
N PHE A 238 9.52 -6.58 1.93
CA PHE A 238 10.11 -7.91 2.08
C PHE A 238 11.24 -7.92 3.11
N TYR A 239 12.10 -6.90 3.11
CA TYR A 239 13.20 -6.78 4.07
C TYR A 239 12.68 -6.71 5.51
N MET A 240 11.72 -5.82 5.77
CA MET A 240 11.08 -5.68 7.08
C MET A 240 10.36 -6.96 7.55
N ASN A 241 10.01 -7.84 6.60
CA ASN A 241 9.35 -9.11 6.85
C ASN A 241 10.29 -10.33 6.82
N GLY A 242 11.60 -10.12 6.71
CA GLY A 242 12.59 -11.19 6.71
C GLY A 242 12.58 -12.07 5.44
N MET A 243 12.02 -11.56 4.34
CA MET A 243 11.94 -12.24 3.04
C MET A 243 12.97 -11.70 2.04
N TRP A 244 13.81 -10.75 2.45
CA TRP A 244 14.85 -10.15 1.61
C TRP A 244 16.23 -10.34 2.24
N THR A 245 17.23 -10.54 1.40
CA THR A 245 18.62 -10.79 1.80
C THR A 245 19.48 -9.59 1.46
N VAL A 246 20.35 -9.20 2.41
CA VAL A 246 21.32 -8.12 2.20
C VAL A 246 22.46 -8.57 1.29
N ASP A 247 22.82 -9.86 1.34
CA ASP A 247 23.81 -10.45 0.44
C ASP A 247 23.23 -10.55 -0.98
N GLY A 248 23.73 -9.72 -1.88
CA GLY A 248 23.21 -9.62 -3.25
C GLY A 248 21.91 -8.82 -3.41
N TRP A 249 21.36 -8.25 -2.33
CA TRP A 249 20.12 -7.46 -2.31
C TRP A 249 18.98 -8.10 -3.11
N THR A 250 18.59 -9.32 -2.71
CA THR A 250 17.62 -10.12 -3.46
C THR A 250 16.62 -10.82 -2.53
N ILE A 251 15.52 -11.29 -3.10
CA ILE A 251 14.53 -12.09 -2.37
C ILE A 251 15.18 -13.35 -1.80
N ASP A 252 14.85 -13.71 -0.56
CA ASP A 252 15.30 -14.96 0.03
C ASP A 252 14.81 -16.15 -0.81
N GLU A 253 15.75 -17.00 -1.23
CA GLU A 253 15.49 -18.14 -2.11
C GLU A 253 14.43 -19.11 -1.53
N SER A 254 14.29 -19.17 -0.21
CA SER A 254 13.27 -19.99 0.45
C SER A 254 11.85 -19.45 0.23
N TYR A 255 11.69 -18.13 0.11
CA TYR A 255 10.40 -17.47 -0.13
C TYR A 255 10.11 -17.24 -1.61
N ALA A 256 11.13 -17.20 -2.47
CA ALA A 256 10.98 -16.89 -3.90
C ALA A 256 9.92 -17.76 -4.61
N PRO A 257 9.82 -19.09 -4.38
CA PRO A 257 8.76 -19.90 -4.99
C PRO A 257 7.35 -19.54 -4.51
N ALA A 258 7.19 -19.18 -3.23
CA ALA A 258 5.88 -18.80 -2.68
C ALA A 258 5.42 -17.46 -3.25
N VAL A 259 6.30 -16.46 -3.30
CA VAL A 259 6.00 -15.16 -3.93
C VAL A 259 5.69 -15.35 -5.41
N ARG A 260 6.45 -16.20 -6.11
CA ARG A 260 6.15 -16.53 -7.51
C ARG A 260 4.76 -17.14 -7.68
N GLY A 261 4.39 -18.11 -6.84
CA GLY A 261 3.07 -18.73 -6.87
C GLY A 261 1.92 -17.74 -6.66
N ALA A 262 2.07 -16.79 -5.73
CA ALA A 262 1.08 -15.73 -5.51
C ALA A 262 0.95 -14.82 -6.76
N THR A 263 2.08 -14.40 -7.35
CA THR A 263 2.05 -13.57 -8.57
C THR A 263 1.55 -14.33 -9.80
N ASP A 264 1.75 -15.65 -9.87
CA ASP A 264 1.21 -16.49 -10.94
C ASP A 264 -0.33 -16.56 -10.86
N LEU A 265 -0.92 -16.63 -9.66
CA LEU A 265 -2.38 -16.56 -9.47
C LEU A 265 -2.96 -15.21 -9.89
N LEU A 266 -2.29 -14.11 -9.54
CA LEU A 266 -2.69 -12.78 -9.99
C LEU A 266 -2.61 -12.66 -11.52
N ALA A 267 -1.55 -13.20 -12.14
CA ALA A 267 -1.43 -13.24 -13.60
C ALA A 267 -2.55 -14.03 -14.26
N GLU A 268 -2.90 -15.18 -13.70
CA GLU A 268 -4.01 -16.02 -14.17
C GLU A 268 -5.35 -15.26 -14.08
N TYR A 269 -5.64 -14.62 -12.94
CA TYR A 269 -6.85 -13.83 -12.74
C TYR A 269 -6.94 -12.69 -13.77
N LEU A 270 -5.88 -11.89 -13.89
CA LEU A 270 -5.85 -10.74 -14.78
C LEU A 270 -5.99 -11.15 -16.25
N SER A 271 -5.27 -12.18 -16.68
CA SER A 271 -5.40 -12.75 -18.02
C SER A 271 -6.82 -13.26 -18.27
N GLY A 272 -7.41 -14.00 -17.33
CA GLY A 272 -8.78 -14.49 -17.41
C GLY A 272 -9.82 -13.37 -17.52
N ALA A 273 -9.70 -12.33 -16.71
CA ALA A 273 -10.62 -11.18 -16.69
C ALA A 273 -10.65 -10.43 -18.02
N VAL A 274 -9.51 -10.35 -18.72
CA VAL A 274 -9.40 -9.75 -20.06
C VAL A 274 -9.43 -10.76 -21.20
N ASN A 275 -9.86 -12.00 -20.95
CA ASN A 275 -9.99 -13.08 -21.94
C ASN A 275 -8.68 -13.41 -22.69
N GLY A 276 -7.51 -13.23 -22.05
CA GLY A 276 -6.20 -13.43 -22.66
C GLY A 276 -5.86 -12.41 -23.74
N GLU A 277 -6.57 -11.28 -23.80
CA GLU A 277 -6.34 -10.27 -24.81
C GLU A 277 -5.02 -9.51 -24.62
N LYS A 278 -4.54 -8.93 -25.72
CA LYS A 278 -3.45 -7.97 -25.66
C LYS A 278 -3.99 -6.63 -25.16
N VAL A 279 -3.57 -6.24 -23.96
CA VAL A 279 -3.85 -4.92 -23.40
C VAL A 279 -2.93 -3.88 -24.05
N LYS A 280 -3.48 -2.70 -24.34
CA LYS A 280 -2.74 -1.56 -24.88
C LYS A 280 -2.77 -0.43 -23.88
N SER A 281 -1.62 0.23 -23.75
CA SER A 281 -1.53 1.48 -23.01
C SER A 281 -1.41 2.65 -23.98
N GLU A 282 -2.29 3.63 -23.82
CA GLU A 282 -2.31 4.87 -24.61
C GLU A 282 -1.10 5.76 -24.29
N THR A 283 -0.45 5.51 -23.14
CA THR A 283 0.81 6.14 -22.77
C THR A 283 1.83 5.05 -22.47
N ASN A 284 3.09 5.20 -22.90
CA ASN A 284 4.16 4.26 -22.49
C ASN A 284 4.66 4.54 -21.06
N ASN A 285 3.86 5.25 -20.26
CA ASN A 285 4.20 5.64 -18.89
C ASN A 285 3.66 4.57 -17.95
N ARG A 286 4.39 3.47 -17.83
CA ARG A 286 4.20 2.56 -16.69
C ARG A 286 4.40 3.36 -15.41
N LEU A 287 3.63 3.05 -14.37
CA LEU A 287 3.90 3.62 -13.05
C LEU A 287 5.33 3.24 -12.63
N VAL A 288 6.10 4.23 -12.19
CA VAL A 288 7.53 4.07 -11.89
C VAL A 288 7.68 3.79 -10.40
N ALA A 289 8.39 2.70 -10.10
CA ALA A 289 8.75 2.31 -8.74
C ALA A 289 9.58 3.39 -8.02
N MET A 290 9.51 3.40 -6.69
CA MET A 290 10.40 4.18 -5.84
C MET A 290 11.88 3.93 -6.24
N GLY A 291 12.69 5.00 -6.32
CA GLY A 291 14.09 4.89 -6.71
C GLY A 291 14.98 4.28 -5.62
N GLY A 292 16.09 3.66 -6.02
CA GLY A 292 17.02 2.99 -5.08
C GLY A 292 17.62 3.91 -4.00
N GLN A 293 17.72 5.22 -4.24
CA GLN A 293 18.14 6.18 -3.22
C GLN A 293 17.10 6.30 -2.10
N ALA A 294 15.81 6.40 -2.43
CA ALA A 294 14.75 6.50 -1.43
C ALA A 294 14.66 5.23 -0.56
N LEU A 295 14.95 4.07 -1.15
CA LEU A 295 15.11 2.82 -0.41
C LEU A 295 16.27 2.85 0.57
N ALA A 296 17.46 3.29 0.13
CA ALA A 296 18.62 3.41 1.00
C ALA A 296 18.37 4.40 2.15
N ASP A 297 17.69 5.52 1.87
CA ASP A 297 17.30 6.50 2.88
C ASP A 297 16.33 5.88 3.89
N ALA A 298 15.32 5.12 3.43
CA ALA A 298 14.38 4.40 4.30
C ALA A 298 15.04 3.31 5.16
N LEU A 299 16.07 2.62 4.67
CA LEU A 299 16.83 1.64 5.45
C LEU A 299 17.74 2.31 6.49
N THR A 300 18.37 3.43 6.11
CA THR A 300 19.17 4.26 7.03
C THR A 300 18.30 4.80 8.16
N ALA A 301 17.10 5.24 7.81
CA ALA A 301 16.04 5.66 8.72
C ALA A 301 15.64 4.59 9.74
N LEU A 302 15.62 3.32 9.33
CA LEU A 302 15.40 2.17 10.20
C LEU A 302 16.64 1.81 11.05
N GLY A 303 17.76 2.50 10.86
CA GLY A 303 19.01 2.29 11.57
C GLY A 303 19.91 1.22 10.95
N ASP A 304 19.64 0.79 9.72
CA ASP A 304 20.38 -0.28 9.04
C ASP A 304 21.21 0.25 7.86
N SER A 305 22.39 0.77 8.18
CA SER A 305 23.32 1.33 7.20
C SER A 305 23.90 0.28 6.26
N ASP A 306 23.99 -0.98 6.70
CA ASP A 306 24.55 -2.07 5.89
C ASP A 306 23.55 -2.48 4.81
N ALA A 307 22.27 -2.65 5.19
CA ALA A 307 21.18 -2.85 4.24
C ALA A 307 21.03 -1.67 3.28
N ALA A 308 21.10 -0.43 3.78
CA ALA A 308 21.05 0.76 2.94
C ALA A 308 22.17 0.79 1.88
N SER A 309 23.40 0.44 2.28
CA SER A 309 24.55 0.38 1.38
C SER A 309 24.40 -0.72 0.33
N ALA A 310 23.87 -1.89 0.71
CA ALA A 310 23.62 -3.00 -0.21
C ALA A 310 22.54 -2.64 -1.25
N ALA A 311 21.43 -2.03 -0.81
CA ALA A 311 20.36 -1.57 -1.68
C ALA A 311 20.85 -0.54 -2.70
N LEU A 312 21.65 0.44 -2.25
CA LEU A 312 22.22 1.46 -3.12
C LEU A 312 23.19 0.87 -4.15
N ALA A 313 24.08 -0.03 -3.73
CA ALA A 313 25.01 -0.71 -4.63
C ALA A 313 24.27 -1.55 -5.70
N ALA A 314 23.20 -2.24 -5.31
CA ALA A 314 22.36 -2.99 -6.25
C ALA A 314 21.68 -2.06 -7.26
N ALA A 315 21.12 -0.93 -6.81
CA ALA A 315 20.51 0.07 -7.68
C ALA A 315 21.51 0.68 -8.69
N GLU A 316 22.74 0.99 -8.26
CA GLU A 316 23.80 1.50 -9.13
C GLU A 316 24.23 0.46 -10.18
N SER A 317 24.30 -0.82 -9.80
CA SER A 317 24.64 -1.90 -10.72
C SER A 317 23.57 -2.12 -11.81
N GLY A 318 22.29 -1.95 -11.48
CA GLY A 318 21.17 -2.02 -12.42
C GLY A 318 21.01 -0.75 -13.29
N ALA A 319 21.42 0.41 -12.79
CA ALA A 319 21.41 1.65 -13.58
C ALA A 319 22.41 1.61 -14.76
N SER A 320 23.54 0.89 -14.60
CA SER A 320 24.52 0.72 -15.66
C SER A 320 24.02 -0.12 -16.85
N SER A 321 22.92 -0.86 -16.73
CA SER A 321 22.38 -1.72 -17.80
C SER A 321 21.17 -1.13 -18.55
N THR A 322 20.68 0.06 -18.17
CA THR A 322 19.38 0.57 -18.65
C THR A 322 19.38 2.05 -19.08
N VAL A 323 20.38 2.52 -19.81
CA VAL A 323 20.27 3.80 -20.55
C VAL A 323 19.50 3.56 -21.84
N SER A 324 18.17 3.65 -21.78
CA SER A 324 17.31 3.89 -22.94
C SER A 324 16.38 5.07 -22.64
N SER A 325 16.36 6.01 -23.57
CA SER A 325 15.88 7.39 -23.43
C SER A 325 14.39 7.55 -23.13
N THR A 326 14.07 8.02 -21.92
CA THR A 326 12.76 8.58 -21.53
C THR A 326 12.98 9.73 -20.53
N SER A 327 13.60 10.82 -20.97
CA SER A 327 14.12 11.86 -20.07
C SER A 327 13.08 12.87 -19.54
N ALA A 328 11.92 13.03 -20.19
CA ALA A 328 11.01 14.12 -19.84
C ALA A 328 9.91 13.76 -18.81
N ALA A 329 9.41 12.51 -18.81
CA ALA A 329 8.38 12.06 -17.86
C ALA A 329 8.98 11.59 -16.53
N ILE A 330 10.25 11.14 -16.56
CA ILE A 330 10.99 10.73 -15.37
C ILE A 330 11.43 11.95 -14.56
N GLU A 331 11.73 13.10 -15.18
CA GLU A 331 12.12 14.31 -14.46
C GLU A 331 11.01 14.83 -13.52
N ASP A 332 9.75 14.79 -13.95
CA ASP A 332 8.59 15.26 -13.16
C ASP A 332 8.23 14.27 -12.03
N ALA A 333 8.19 12.96 -12.31
CA ALA A 333 7.93 11.94 -11.28
C ALA A 333 9.09 11.82 -10.26
N THR A 334 10.33 12.04 -10.71
CA THR A 334 11.51 12.10 -9.83
C THR A 334 11.51 13.39 -9.01
N GLN A 335 11.06 14.52 -9.56
CA GLN A 335 10.89 15.76 -8.78
C GLN A 335 9.84 15.61 -7.70
N THR A 336 8.70 14.95 -7.97
CA THR A 336 7.66 14.67 -6.98
C THR A 336 8.17 13.71 -5.89
N LEU A 337 8.88 12.63 -6.25
CA LEU A 337 9.50 11.74 -5.25
C LEU A 337 10.58 12.45 -4.41
N GLN A 338 11.36 13.38 -5.01
CA GLN A 338 12.36 14.19 -4.30
C GLN A 338 11.76 15.30 -3.44
N SER A 339 10.58 15.83 -3.78
CA SER A 339 9.90 16.88 -3.00
C SER A 339 8.99 16.32 -1.90
N HIS A 340 8.46 15.10 -2.06
CA HIS A 340 7.54 14.47 -1.09
C HIS A 340 8.24 13.56 -0.07
N PHE A 341 9.43 13.00 -0.35
CA PHE A 341 10.32 12.48 0.71
C PHE A 341 11.01 13.66 1.41
N ASN A 342 10.27 14.37 2.25
CA ASN A 342 10.86 15.43 3.06
C ASN A 342 11.64 14.82 4.23
N VAL A 343 12.91 14.51 3.97
CA VAL A 343 13.88 13.98 4.97
C VAL A 343 13.86 14.77 6.28
N LYS A 344 13.51 16.07 6.25
CA LYS A 344 13.40 16.90 7.48
C LYS A 344 12.13 16.63 8.30
N ILE A 345 11.01 16.31 7.66
CA ILE A 345 9.78 15.87 8.37
C ILE A 345 10.05 14.49 8.98
N PHE A 346 10.80 13.65 8.27
CA PHE A 346 11.20 12.33 8.72
C PHE A 346 12.19 12.35 9.90
N GLU A 347 13.23 13.20 9.86
CA GLU A 347 14.11 13.46 11.01
C GLU A 347 13.33 13.97 12.22
N LEU A 348 12.34 14.82 12.01
CA LEU A 348 11.48 15.33 13.09
C LEU A 348 10.63 14.22 13.72
N LEU A 349 10.04 13.33 12.92
CA LEU A 349 9.26 12.19 13.42
C LEU A 349 10.12 11.19 14.19
N LEU A 350 11.32 10.85 13.69
CA LEU A 350 12.27 10.02 14.42
C LEU A 350 12.72 10.68 15.73
N LEU A 351 12.96 11.99 15.72
CA LEU A 351 13.26 12.75 16.94
C LEU A 351 12.12 12.70 17.96
N ILE A 352 10.87 12.78 17.52
CA ILE A 352 9.68 12.68 18.39
C ILE A 352 9.57 11.26 18.97
N VAL A 353 9.70 10.21 18.15
CA VAL A 353 9.66 8.81 18.60
C VAL A 353 10.81 8.50 19.57
N ALA A 354 12.03 8.96 19.25
CA ALA A 354 13.18 8.82 20.14
C ALA A 354 12.99 9.59 21.45
N ALA A 355 12.42 10.80 21.41
CA ALA A 355 12.11 11.59 22.61
C ALA A 355 11.08 10.89 23.50
N LEU A 356 10.04 10.28 22.91
CA LEU A 356 9.04 9.49 23.63
C LEU A 356 9.68 8.26 24.29
N ALA A 357 10.53 7.53 23.56
CA ALA A 357 11.24 6.36 24.09
C ALA A 357 12.16 6.74 25.27
N VAL A 358 12.91 7.84 25.14
CA VAL A 358 13.76 8.37 26.21
C VAL A 358 12.92 8.83 27.42
N PHE A 359 11.76 9.46 27.19
CA PHE A 359 10.85 9.85 28.26
C PHE A 359 10.33 8.64 29.06
N PHE A 360 9.91 7.56 28.37
CA PHE A 360 9.50 6.32 29.03
C PHE A 360 10.64 5.64 29.78
N LEU A 361 11.87 5.71 29.27
CA LEU A 361 13.06 5.21 29.95
C LEU A 361 13.33 5.99 31.24
N ILE A 362 13.29 7.33 31.18
CA ILE A 362 13.50 8.21 32.34
C ILE A 362 12.42 7.97 33.39
N MET A 363 11.16 7.84 32.99
CA MET A 363 10.05 7.56 33.90
C MET A 363 10.22 6.19 34.58
N SER A 364 10.61 5.17 33.82
CA SER A 364 10.94 3.83 34.33
C SER A 364 12.08 3.87 35.35
N CYS A 365 13.15 4.62 35.08
CA CYS A 365 14.26 4.83 36.01
C CYS A 365 13.85 5.60 37.27
N ALA A 366 13.03 6.65 37.13
CA ALA A 366 12.52 7.44 38.26
C ALA A 366 11.61 6.60 39.17
N LEU A 367 10.74 5.78 38.59
CA LEU A 367 9.89 4.84 39.32
C LEU A 367 10.75 3.81 40.07
N PHE A 368 11.76 3.25 39.42
CA PHE A 368 12.69 2.30 40.05
C PHE A 368 13.47 2.92 41.23
N VAL A 369 13.96 4.16 41.09
CA VAL A 369 14.65 4.89 42.16
C VAL A 369 13.69 5.25 43.30
N SER A 370 12.44 5.62 42.98
CA SER A 370 11.42 5.90 44.00
C SER A 370 11.04 4.66 44.80
N HIS A 371 11.02 3.49 44.15
CA HIS A 371 10.73 2.21 44.79
C HIS A 371 11.89 1.74 45.69
N ARG A 372 13.14 2.04 45.31
CA ARG A 372 14.33 1.79 46.14
C ARG A 372 14.48 2.70 47.35
N ARG A 373 13.85 3.88 47.36
CA ARG A 373 13.86 4.81 48.51
C ARG A 373 12.75 4.53 49.53
N ARG A 374 11.81 3.61 49.22
CA ARG A 374 10.71 3.18 50.10
C ARG A 374 10.99 1.84 50.80
N HIS A 375 12.15 1.24 50.54
CA HIS A 375 12.79 0.19 51.34
C HIS A 375 14.08 0.75 51.92
#